data_AF-A0A974UQS3-F1
#
_entry.id   AF-A0A974UQS3-F1
#
_cell.length_a   1.000
_cell.length_b   1.000
_cell.length_c   1.000
_cell.angle_alpha   90.00
_cell.angle_beta   90.00
_cell.angle_gamma   90.00
#
_symmetry.space_group_name_H-M   'P 1'
#
loop_
_entity.id
_entity.type
_entity.pdbx_description
1 polymer ?
#
loop_
_entity_poly.entity_id
_entity_poly.type
_entity_poly.pdbx_seq_one_letter_code
_entity_poly.pdbx_strand_id
1 'polypeptide(L)'
;MLDHEQNLPRVSLPPTVVASHLRACAEELAGALRGDGQAATLGELSEVVTQLVAGQHALAHALAGLAHRVDVRNGALAAAPSVDVEVVTEVLQAAACAVGCSAEALAEAQPSFQCVSESAGPDTRL
;
A
#
# COMPACT_ATOMS: atom_id res chain seq x y z
N MET A 1 -14.71 39.45 12.00
CA MET A 1 -13.63 38.45 11.87
C MET A 1 -14.13 37.45 10.84
N LEU A 2 -13.57 37.49 9.64
CA LEU A 2 -13.97 36.62 8.53
C LEU A 2 -13.02 35.43 8.50
N ASP A 3 -13.54 34.24 8.80
CA ASP A 3 -12.83 32.96 8.66
C ASP A 3 -12.50 32.72 7.17
N HIS A 4 -11.29 33.06 6.78
CA HIS A 4 -10.67 32.60 5.54
C HIS A 4 -9.96 31.27 5.82
N GLU A 5 -10.73 30.20 6.06
CA GLU A 5 -10.20 28.86 5.81
C GLU A 5 -10.03 28.71 4.30
N GLN A 6 -8.80 28.97 3.85
CA GLN A 6 -8.37 28.77 2.47
C GLN A 6 -8.59 27.29 2.11
N ASN A 7 -9.68 27.03 1.41
CA ASN A 7 -9.95 25.78 0.71
C ASN A 7 -8.94 25.66 -0.44
N LEU A 8 -7.70 25.30 -0.11
CA LEU A 8 -6.66 25.04 -1.10
C LEU A 8 -7.15 23.91 -2.00
N PRO A 9 -7.12 24.08 -3.33
CA PRO A 9 -7.52 23.01 -4.24
C PRO A 9 -6.65 21.79 -3.96
N ARG A 10 -7.29 20.66 -3.61
CA ARG A 10 -6.61 19.37 -3.51
C ARG A 10 -6.05 19.03 -4.89
N VAL A 11 -4.77 19.33 -5.11
CA VAL A 11 -4.07 18.95 -6.33
C VAL A 11 -3.93 17.43 -6.30
N SER A 12 -4.76 16.75 -7.10
CA SER A 12 -4.64 15.32 -7.35
C SER A 12 -3.62 15.11 -8.47
N LEU A 13 -2.55 14.37 -8.19
CA LEU A 13 -1.59 13.99 -9.20
C LEU A 13 -2.20 12.96 -10.17
N PRO A 14 -1.76 12.91 -11.44
CA PRO A 14 -2.17 11.86 -12.36
C PRO A 14 -1.87 10.45 -11.79
N PRO A 15 -2.76 9.46 -11.92
CA PRO A 15 -2.56 8.13 -11.33
C PRO A 15 -1.24 7.45 -11.74
N THR A 16 -0.78 7.67 -12.96
CA THR A 16 0.50 7.14 -13.48
C THR A 16 1.71 7.73 -12.77
N VAL A 17 1.65 9.01 -12.37
CA VAL A 17 2.70 9.67 -11.59
C VAL A 17 2.75 9.06 -10.19
N VAL A 18 1.60 8.93 -9.53
CA VAL A 18 1.50 8.30 -8.21
C VAL A 18 2.02 6.86 -8.24
N ALA A 19 1.65 6.07 -9.24
CA ALA A 19 2.11 4.69 -9.40
C ALA A 19 3.64 4.60 -9.60
N SER A 20 4.23 5.53 -10.37
CA SER A 20 5.68 5.58 -10.56
C SER A 20 6.42 5.92 -9.26
N HIS A 21 5.90 6.86 -8.47
CA HIS A 21 6.47 7.20 -7.16
C HIS A 21 6.35 6.03 -6.18
N LEU A 22 5.19 5.38 -6.12
CA LEU A 22 4.99 4.20 -5.30
C LEU A 22 6.03 3.10 -5.61
N ARG A 23 6.26 2.81 -6.90
CA ARG A 23 7.28 1.84 -7.31
C ARG A 23 8.67 2.24 -6.82
N ALA A 24 9.08 3.48 -7.06
CA ALA A 24 10.41 3.96 -6.64
C ALA A 24 10.59 3.87 -5.11
N CYS A 25 9.60 4.30 -4.33
CA CYS A 25 9.64 4.19 -2.87
C CYS A 25 9.69 2.73 -2.39
N ALA A 26 8.95 1.83 -3.03
CA ALA A 26 8.99 0.40 -2.70
C ALA A 26 10.37 -0.22 -3.00
N GLU A 27 11.00 0.17 -4.11
CA GLU A 27 12.36 -0.26 -4.47
C GLU A 27 13.40 0.27 -3.47
N GLU A 28 13.33 1.55 -3.10
CA GLU A 28 14.20 2.16 -2.09
C GLU A 28 14.05 1.47 -0.72
N LEU A 29 12.81 1.25 -0.27
CA LEU A 29 12.54 0.53 0.98
C LEU A 29 13.10 -0.90 0.93
N ALA A 30 12.89 -1.62 -0.17
CA ALA A 30 13.40 -2.96 -0.35
C ALA A 30 14.94 -3.02 -0.44
N GLY A 31 15.58 -1.95 -0.89
CA GLY A 31 17.04 -1.79 -0.84
C GLY A 31 17.53 -1.55 0.59
N ALA A 32 16.87 -0.66 1.33
CA ALA A 32 17.22 -0.34 2.71
C ALA A 32 17.11 -1.57 3.64
N LEU A 33 16.11 -2.44 3.44
CA LEU A 33 15.86 -3.61 4.29
C LEU A 33 16.72 -4.85 3.96
N ARG A 34 17.45 -4.89 2.83
CA ARG A 34 18.19 -6.08 2.37
C ARG A 34 19.64 -6.20 2.85
N GLY A 35 20.14 -5.26 3.66
CA GLY A 35 21.41 -5.41 4.40
C GLY A 35 22.62 -4.63 3.87
N ASP A 36 22.49 -3.94 2.73
CA ASP A 36 23.56 -3.08 2.19
C ASP A 36 23.40 -1.60 2.61
N GLY A 37 22.26 -1.24 3.20
CA GLY A 37 21.97 0.08 3.75
C GLY A 37 22.31 0.19 5.24
N GLN A 38 22.38 1.41 5.78
CA GLN A 38 22.48 1.64 7.22
C GLN A 38 21.42 0.79 7.95
N ALA A 39 21.88 -0.18 8.75
CA ALA A 39 21.05 -0.99 9.62
C ALA A 39 19.99 -0.13 10.32
N ALA A 40 18.71 -0.39 10.01
CA ALA A 40 17.60 0.20 10.75
C ALA A 40 17.61 -0.36 12.17
N THR A 41 17.25 0.46 13.14
CA THR A 41 17.04 -0.01 14.51
C THR A 41 15.77 -0.87 14.59
N LEU A 42 15.64 -1.70 15.63
CA LEU A 42 14.41 -2.45 15.89
C LEU A 42 13.18 -1.53 16.03
N GLY A 43 13.36 -0.33 16.59
CA GLY A 43 12.31 0.68 16.65
C GLY A 43 11.89 1.16 15.26
N GLU A 44 12.85 1.52 14.41
CA GLU A 44 12.59 1.95 13.02
C GLU A 44 11.93 0.83 12.20
N LEU A 45 12.30 -0.43 12.42
CA LEU A 45 11.65 -1.57 11.75
C LEU A 45 10.16 -1.68 12.12
N SER A 46 9.82 -1.46 13.40
CA SER A 46 8.42 -1.48 13.85
C SER A 46 7.59 -0.37 13.18
N GLU A 47 8.17 0.82 13.03
CA GLU A 47 7.55 1.94 12.30
C GLU A 47 7.38 1.60 10.81
N VAL A 48 8.39 1.01 10.18
CA VAL A 48 8.34 0.54 8.79
C VAL A 48 7.22 -0.49 8.60
N VAL A 49 7.10 -1.48 9.48
CA VAL A 49 6.01 -2.48 9.42
C VAL A 49 4.65 -1.80 9.55
N THR A 50 4.50 -0.84 10.45
CA THR A 50 3.25 -0.07 10.61
C THR A 50 2.88 0.67 9.32
N GLN A 51 3.84 1.34 8.68
CA GLN A 51 3.59 2.03 7.41
C GLN A 51 3.31 1.04 6.27
N LEU A 52 3.95 -0.13 6.28
CA LEU A 52 3.73 -1.18 5.28
C LEU A 52 2.30 -1.72 5.35
N VAL A 53 1.79 -1.99 6.56
CA VAL A 53 0.40 -2.41 6.79
C VAL A 53 -0.58 -1.36 6.25
N ALA A 54 -0.38 -0.10 6.61
CA ALA A 54 -1.23 1.00 6.12
C ALA A 54 -1.18 1.13 4.58
N GLY A 55 0.03 1.03 4.00
CA GLY A 55 0.24 1.03 2.56
C GLY A 55 -0.44 -0.14 1.85
N GLN A 56 -0.36 -1.35 2.40
CA GLN A 56 -1.03 -2.53 1.85
C GLN A 56 -2.55 -2.39 1.90
N HIS A 57 -3.14 -1.89 2.98
CA HIS A 57 -4.58 -1.58 2.99
C HIS A 57 -4.97 -0.54 1.94
N ALA A 58 -4.17 0.53 1.77
CA ALA A 58 -4.42 1.51 0.72
C ALA A 58 -4.35 0.89 -0.69
N LEU A 59 -3.40 -0.03 -0.92
CA LEU A 59 -3.27 -0.75 -2.19
C LEU A 59 -4.43 -1.72 -2.43
N ALA A 60 -4.88 -2.45 -1.41
CA ALA A 60 -6.05 -3.30 -1.48
C ALA A 60 -7.29 -2.50 -1.92
N HIS A 61 -7.51 -1.32 -1.31
CA HIS A 61 -8.59 -0.42 -1.73
C HIS A 61 -8.44 0.09 -3.16
N ALA A 62 -7.21 0.46 -3.57
CA ALA A 62 -6.95 0.93 -4.93
C ALA A 62 -7.23 -0.16 -5.98
N LEU A 63 -6.83 -1.41 -5.71
CA LEU A 63 -7.08 -2.56 -6.57
C LEU A 63 -8.57 -2.90 -6.65
N ALA A 64 -9.28 -2.90 -5.53
CA ALA A 64 -10.73 -3.09 -5.51
C ALA A 64 -11.47 -1.97 -6.28
N GLY A 65 -11.02 -0.72 -6.12
CA GLY A 65 -11.54 0.42 -6.89
C GLY A 65 -11.25 0.31 -8.39
N LEU A 66 -10.09 -0.22 -8.78
CA LEU A 66 -9.78 -0.49 -10.18
C LEU A 66 -10.65 -1.61 -10.74
N ALA A 67 -10.86 -2.70 -9.99
CA ALA A 67 -11.78 -3.77 -10.38
C ALA A 67 -13.19 -3.22 -10.65
N HIS A 68 -13.68 -2.35 -9.77
CA HIS A 68 -14.98 -1.71 -9.97
C HIS A 68 -15.04 -0.83 -11.22
N ARG A 69 -13.94 -0.15 -11.58
CA ARG A 69 -13.87 0.64 -12.82
C ARG A 69 -13.79 -0.22 -14.08
N VAL A 70 -13.23 -1.41 -13.98
CA VAL A 70 -13.08 -2.34 -15.11
C VAL A 70 -14.31 -3.24 -15.26
N ASP A 71 -15.30 -3.19 -14.37
CA ASP A 71 -16.53 -3.99 -14.45
C ASP A 71 -17.22 -3.91 -15.82
N VAL A 72 -17.83 -5.03 -16.26
CA VAL A 72 -18.51 -5.20 -17.57
C VAL A 72 -19.62 -4.19 -17.82
N ARG A 73 -20.12 -3.55 -16.76
CA ARG A 73 -21.13 -2.50 -16.82
C ARG A 73 -20.56 -1.15 -17.26
N ASN A 74 -19.24 -1.03 -17.38
CA ASN A 74 -18.61 0.19 -17.86
C ASN A 74 -18.78 0.32 -19.38
N GLY A 75 -19.60 1.29 -19.80
CA GLY A 75 -19.86 1.57 -21.20
C GLY A 75 -18.61 1.94 -22.02
N ALA A 76 -17.52 2.40 -21.38
CA ALA A 76 -16.25 2.65 -22.06
C ALA A 76 -15.56 1.37 -22.54
N LEU A 77 -15.89 0.22 -21.94
CA LEU A 77 -15.37 -1.10 -22.28
C LEU A 77 -16.35 -1.92 -23.13
N ALA A 78 -17.44 -1.31 -23.63
CA ALA A 78 -18.47 -2.03 -24.38
C ALA A 78 -17.97 -2.70 -25.68
N ALA A 79 -16.83 -2.27 -26.21
CA ALA A 79 -16.19 -2.87 -27.39
C ALA A 79 -15.27 -4.06 -27.04
N ALA A 80 -14.94 -4.27 -25.76
CA ALA A 80 -14.10 -5.37 -25.31
C ALA A 80 -14.93 -6.66 -25.14
N PRO A 81 -14.34 -7.85 -25.38
CA PRO A 81 -15.00 -9.11 -25.05
C PRO A 81 -15.35 -9.19 -23.56
N SER A 82 -16.58 -9.54 -23.23
CA SER A 82 -17.05 -9.58 -21.83
C SER A 82 -16.21 -10.51 -20.96
N VAL A 83 -15.79 -11.66 -21.51
CA VAL A 83 -14.94 -12.64 -20.83
C VAL A 83 -13.61 -12.03 -20.41
N ASP A 84 -12.98 -11.22 -21.26
CA ASP A 84 -11.69 -10.61 -20.93
C ASP A 84 -11.84 -9.57 -19.80
N VAL A 85 -12.95 -8.84 -19.82
CA VAL A 85 -13.27 -7.83 -18.80
C VAL A 85 -13.60 -8.48 -17.45
N GLU A 86 -14.34 -9.58 -17.45
CA GLU A 86 -14.64 -10.39 -16.26
C GLU A 86 -13.36 -10.94 -15.63
N VAL A 87 -12.48 -11.56 -16.44
CA VAL A 87 -11.20 -12.10 -15.97
C VAL A 87 -10.34 -11.02 -15.33
N VAL A 88 -10.19 -9.85 -15.97
CA VAL A 88 -9.40 -8.75 -15.39
C VAL A 88 -10.03 -8.26 -14.09
N THR A 89 -11.35 -8.17 -14.02
CA THR A 89 -12.08 -7.76 -12.81
C THR A 89 -11.83 -8.74 -11.65
N GLU A 90 -11.93 -10.05 -11.92
CA GLU A 90 -11.66 -11.11 -10.92
C GLU A 90 -10.21 -11.09 -10.44
N VAL A 91 -9.24 -10.95 -11.36
CA VAL A 91 -7.81 -10.87 -11.01
C VAL A 91 -7.54 -9.66 -10.10
N LEU A 92 -8.15 -8.51 -10.38
CA LEU A 92 -7.99 -7.32 -9.55
C LEU A 92 -8.63 -7.47 -8.16
N GLN A 93 -9.79 -8.12 -8.06
CA GLN A 93 -10.42 -8.44 -6.78
C GLN A 93 -9.60 -9.43 -5.96
N ALA A 94 -9.08 -10.49 -6.61
CA ALA A 94 -8.20 -11.47 -5.98
C ALA A 94 -6.91 -10.81 -5.46
N ALA A 95 -6.31 -9.93 -6.27
CA ALA A 95 -5.13 -9.16 -5.86
C ALA A 95 -5.44 -8.24 -4.66
N ALA A 96 -6.58 -7.54 -4.68
CA ALA A 96 -7.01 -6.71 -3.54
C ALA A 96 -7.15 -7.52 -2.25
N CYS A 97 -7.78 -8.71 -2.34
CA CYS A 97 -7.94 -9.62 -1.22
C CYS A 97 -6.58 -10.10 -0.68
N ALA A 98 -5.70 -10.60 -1.56
CA ALA A 98 -4.38 -11.10 -1.16
C ALA A 98 -3.53 -10.03 -0.46
N VAL A 99 -3.54 -8.80 -0.98
CA VAL A 99 -2.83 -7.67 -0.36
C VAL A 99 -3.44 -7.32 1.00
N GLY A 100 -4.77 -7.33 1.13
CA GLY A 100 -5.47 -7.13 2.40
C GLY A 100 -5.09 -8.18 3.45
N CYS A 101 -5.13 -9.46 3.09
CA CYS A 101 -4.73 -10.55 3.99
C CYS A 101 -3.25 -10.44 4.40
N SER A 102 -2.36 -10.00 3.50
CA SER A 102 -0.96 -9.75 3.86
C SER A 102 -0.83 -8.62 4.90
N ALA A 103 -1.65 -7.58 4.80
CA ALA A 103 -1.66 -6.47 5.75
C ALA A 103 -2.13 -6.94 7.13
N GLU A 104 -3.20 -7.72 7.16
CA GLU A 104 -3.76 -8.30 8.39
C GLU A 104 -2.74 -9.22 9.08
N ALA A 105 -2.07 -10.10 8.33
CA ALA A 105 -1.04 -10.98 8.89
C ALA A 105 0.13 -10.20 9.53
N LEU A 106 0.55 -9.09 8.91
CA LEU A 106 1.59 -8.23 9.47
C LEU A 106 1.10 -7.44 10.69
N ALA A 107 -0.14 -6.96 10.68
CA ALA A 107 -0.75 -6.29 11.82
C ALA A 107 -0.88 -7.22 13.03
N GLU A 108 -1.29 -8.48 12.80
CA GLU A 108 -1.38 -9.51 13.83
C GLU A 108 0.00 -9.86 14.43
N ALA A 109 1.08 -9.71 13.66
CA ALA A 109 2.45 -9.91 14.13
C ALA A 109 3.01 -8.71 14.92
N GLN A 110 2.35 -7.56 14.96
CA GLN A 110 2.82 -6.35 15.64
C GLN A 110 3.21 -6.57 17.12
N PRO A 111 2.43 -7.32 17.95
CA PRO A 111 2.82 -7.60 19.33
C PRO A 111 4.15 -8.36 19.42
N SER A 112 4.43 -9.25 18.46
CA SER A 112 5.70 -9.98 18.42
C SER A 112 6.88 -9.06 18.12
N PHE A 113 6.74 -8.11 17.18
CA PHE A 113 7.77 -7.09 16.93
C PHE A 113 8.03 -6.23 18.17
N GLN A 114 6.98 -5.84 18.89
CA GLN A 114 7.10 -5.09 20.13
C GLN A 114 7.86 -5.88 21.20
N CYS A 115 7.51 -7.15 21.44
CA CYS A 115 8.22 -7.99 22.42
C CYS A 115 9.71 -8.14 22.09
N VAL A 116 10.06 -8.30 20.81
CA VAL A 116 11.47 -8.39 20.39
C VAL A 116 12.18 -7.05 20.64
N SER A 117 11.57 -5.94 20.26
CA SER A 117 12.12 -4.60 20.49
C SER A 117 12.30 -4.27 21.97
N GLU A 118 11.36 -4.65 22.84
CA GLU A 118 11.46 -4.45 24.29
C GLU A 118 12.56 -5.32 24.90
N SER A 119 12.75 -6.54 24.38
CA SER A 119 13.75 -7.50 24.89
C SER A 119 15.17 -7.15 24.47
N ALA A 120 15.37 -6.74 23.21
CA ALA A 120 16.68 -6.42 22.66
C ALA A 120 17.04 -4.93 22.81
N GLY A 121 16.08 -4.07 23.18
CA GLY A 121 16.23 -2.62 23.16
C GLY A 121 15.92 -2.03 21.77
N PRO A 122 15.15 -0.93 21.69
CA PRO A 122 14.71 -0.35 20.42
C PRO A 122 15.86 0.18 19.57
N ASP A 123 16.98 0.58 20.18
CA ASP A 123 18.18 1.10 19.49
C ASP A 123 19.07 -0.01 18.91
N THR A 124 18.74 -1.28 19.13
CA THR A 124 19.50 -2.41 18.59
C THR A 124 19.41 -2.40 17.07
N ARG A 125 20.59 -2.43 16.44
CA ARG A 125 20.77 -2.46 14.99
C ARG A 125 20.62 -3.87 14.45
N LEU A 126 19.96 -4.00 13.31
CA LEU A 126 19.80 -5.25 12.55
C LEU A 126 20.78 -5.39 11.39
#